data_AF-A0A938G8E6-F1
#
_entry.id   AF-A0A938G8E6-F1
#
_cell.length_a   1.000
_cell.length_b   1.000
_cell.length_c   1.000
_cell.angle_alpha   90.00
_cell.angle_beta   90.00
_cell.angle_gamma   90.00
#
_symmetry.space_group_name_H-M   'P 1'
#
loop_
_entity.id
_entity.type
_entity.pdbx_description
1 polymer ?
#
loop_
_entity_poly.entity_id
_entity_poly.type
_entity_poly.pdbx_seq_one_letter_code
_entity_poly.pdbx_strand_id
1 'polypeptide(L)'
;VAWYRRVKKGVEWLGTHLDHRVAVSPSAREMAERHIGGTFEILYNGIDVETYRRPQVRRESTPTIFFCGRQEPRKGLETLLDAFLLLPSHYRLWVASDGPRIDELRSRYSREPNVAARIEWLGQIPERDKLDRLARCSVFSAPSLHGESFGLVLLEAMAARTPVVASDIDGYRNVVTNDVNGILVPAGDAAALSQALTAVTTDTKLAQRLVLGGDERAEQMSMHKLASRYIEIYRDVLIAEAEERIHIEPSAFVRYFEDRLLRRPRLAKLSQTVVDTVTETVNDTMTALRDKSQQLRERVTKDRDERE
;
A
#
# COMPACT_ATOMS: atom_id res chain seq x y z
N VAL A 1 25.43 5.42 -20.15
CA VAL A 1 26.24 6.24 -19.21
C VAL A 1 26.02 7.75 -19.38
N ALA A 2 26.04 8.31 -20.60
CA ALA A 2 25.81 9.76 -20.83
C ALA A 2 24.37 10.23 -20.58
N TRP A 3 23.36 9.38 -20.84
CA TRP A 3 21.94 9.66 -20.55
C TRP A 3 21.68 9.84 -19.04
N TYR A 4 22.20 8.91 -18.23
CA TYR A 4 22.11 8.95 -16.77
C TYR A 4 22.68 10.25 -16.18
N ARG A 5 23.78 10.78 -16.74
CA ARG A 5 24.41 12.03 -16.28
C ARG A 5 23.58 13.29 -16.58
N ARG A 6 22.82 13.30 -17.69
CA ARG A 6 21.92 14.42 -18.04
C ARG A 6 20.62 14.38 -17.24
N VAL A 7 20.05 13.20 -17.04
CA VAL A 7 18.89 13.01 -16.15
C VAL A 7 19.28 13.35 -14.71
N LYS A 8 20.46 12.93 -14.25
CA LYS A 8 20.96 13.20 -12.89
C LYS A 8 20.96 14.69 -12.55
N LYS A 9 21.51 15.55 -13.41
CA LYS A 9 21.49 17.01 -13.18
C LYS A 9 20.08 17.59 -13.14
N GLY A 10 19.15 17.08 -13.96
CA GLY A 10 17.75 17.50 -13.95
C GLY A 10 17.00 17.00 -12.70
N VAL A 11 17.33 15.81 -12.21
CA VAL A 11 16.76 15.20 -11.00
C VAL A 11 17.30 15.86 -9.72
N GLU A 12 18.59 16.17 -9.67
CA GLU A 12 19.22 16.97 -8.61
C GLU A 12 18.63 18.38 -8.58
N TRP A 13 18.43 19.02 -9.75
CA TRP A 13 17.75 20.31 -9.88
C TRP A 13 16.27 20.25 -9.45
N LEU A 14 15.51 19.22 -9.84
CA LEU A 14 14.15 19.01 -9.32
C LEU A 14 14.14 18.88 -7.80
N GLY A 15 15.13 18.17 -7.24
CA GLY A 15 15.36 18.07 -5.81
C GLY A 15 15.45 19.42 -5.12
N THR A 16 16.19 20.39 -5.69
CA THR A 16 16.33 21.73 -5.10
C THR A 16 15.05 22.58 -5.13
N HIS A 17 13.99 22.11 -5.79
CA HIS A 17 12.68 22.77 -5.89
C HIS A 17 11.58 21.99 -5.17
N LEU A 18 11.95 21.09 -4.25
CA LEU A 18 11.01 20.38 -3.37
C LEU A 18 11.13 20.93 -1.95
N ASP A 19 10.07 21.60 -1.48
CA ASP A 19 9.99 22.18 -0.13
C ASP A 19 9.84 21.11 0.95
N HIS A 20 8.99 20.11 0.69
CA HIS A 20 8.85 18.92 1.55
C HIS A 20 9.04 17.65 0.73
N ARG A 21 9.87 16.73 1.23
CA ARG A 21 10.29 15.53 0.50
C ARG A 21 9.83 14.28 1.24
N VAL A 22 9.07 13.44 0.54
CA VAL A 22 8.48 12.23 1.12
C VAL A 22 8.93 11.00 0.33
N ALA A 23 9.22 9.92 1.05
CA ALA A 23 9.50 8.61 0.49
C ALA A 23 8.58 7.54 1.10
N VAL A 24 8.15 6.58 0.29
CA VAL A 24 7.15 5.58 0.71
C VAL A 24 7.71 4.39 1.48
N SER A 25 9.03 4.29 1.59
CA SER A 25 9.73 3.23 2.33
C SER A 25 11.19 3.61 2.58
N PRO A 26 11.90 2.93 3.52
CA PRO A 26 13.34 3.12 3.70
C PRO A 26 14.15 2.89 2.42
N SER A 27 13.78 1.89 1.61
CA SER A 27 14.45 1.60 0.33
C SER A 27 14.20 2.71 -0.70
N ALA A 28 12.97 3.23 -0.78
CA ALA A 28 12.66 4.37 -1.64
C ALA A 28 13.41 5.63 -1.19
N ARG A 29 13.53 5.86 0.12
CA ARG A 29 14.33 6.95 0.69
C ARG A 29 15.79 6.81 0.31
N GLU A 30 16.42 5.66 0.53
CA GLU A 30 17.82 5.45 0.19
C GLU A 30 18.09 5.69 -1.31
N MET A 31 17.20 5.22 -2.16
CA MET A 31 17.28 5.46 -3.60
C MET A 31 17.15 6.94 -3.96
N ALA A 32 16.20 7.65 -3.33
CA ALA A 32 15.97 9.07 -3.52
C ALA A 32 17.15 9.90 -3.00
N GLU A 33 17.65 9.64 -1.80
CA GLU A 33 18.81 10.30 -1.21
C GLU A 33 20.06 10.12 -2.08
N ARG A 34 20.28 8.92 -2.65
CA ARG A 34 21.42 8.64 -3.53
C ARG A 34 21.40 9.42 -4.85
N HIS A 35 20.21 9.69 -5.40
CA HIS A 35 20.07 10.27 -6.75
C HIS A 35 19.61 11.73 -6.78
N ILE A 36 18.82 12.15 -5.79
CA ILE A 36 18.24 13.50 -5.64
C ILE A 36 19.02 14.28 -4.57
N GLY A 37 19.54 13.60 -3.55
CA GLY A 37 20.14 14.24 -2.37
C GLY A 37 19.09 14.82 -1.41
N GLY A 38 19.55 15.31 -0.25
CA GLY A 38 18.69 15.84 0.82
C GLY A 38 18.09 14.78 1.72
N THR A 39 17.17 15.18 2.60
CA THR A 39 16.49 14.31 3.58
C THR A 39 15.04 14.09 3.15
N PHE A 40 14.52 12.87 3.34
CA PHE A 40 13.13 12.54 3.06
C PHE A 40 12.43 12.02 4.32
N GLU A 41 11.24 12.55 4.60
CA GLU A 41 10.31 11.96 5.56
C GLU A 41 9.76 10.64 4.99
N ILE A 42 9.69 9.60 5.82
CA ILE A 42 9.07 8.34 5.40
C ILE A 42 7.58 8.41 5.69
N LEU A 43 6.75 8.46 4.64
CA LEU A 43 5.31 8.26 4.72
C LEU A 43 4.93 7.04 3.91
N TYR A 44 4.68 5.95 4.62
CA TYR A 44 4.24 4.70 4.03
C TYR A 44 2.92 4.83 3.28
N ASN A 45 2.67 3.91 2.33
CA ASN A 45 1.37 3.84 1.65
C ASN A 45 0.28 3.51 2.67
N GLY A 46 -0.90 4.12 2.47
CA GLY A 46 -2.05 3.92 3.33
C GLY A 46 -2.96 2.78 2.85
N ILE A 47 -3.72 2.20 3.77
CA ILE A 47 -4.79 1.25 3.47
C ILE A 47 -6.16 1.81 3.91
N ASP A 48 -7.20 1.57 3.12
CA ASP A 48 -8.57 1.87 3.53
C ASP A 48 -9.09 0.74 4.43
N VAL A 49 -8.87 0.86 5.74
CA VAL A 49 -9.15 -0.21 6.72
C VAL A 49 -10.62 -0.63 6.70
N GLU A 50 -11.54 0.32 6.58
CA GLU A 50 -12.99 0.07 6.63
C GLU A 50 -13.47 -0.81 5.47
N THR A 51 -12.83 -0.71 4.29
CA THR A 51 -13.14 -1.57 3.14
C THR A 51 -12.90 -3.07 3.44
N TYR A 52 -11.95 -3.40 4.31
CA TYR A 52 -11.56 -4.78 4.65
C TYR A 52 -12.22 -5.29 5.93
N ARG A 53 -12.70 -4.41 6.82
CA ARG A 53 -13.29 -4.77 8.11
C ARG A 53 -14.67 -5.42 7.91
N ARG A 54 -14.76 -6.74 8.10
CA ARG A 54 -16.01 -7.53 7.91
C ARG A 54 -16.35 -8.40 9.13
N PRO A 55 -16.74 -7.82 10.27
CA PRO A 55 -16.95 -8.56 11.53
C PRO A 55 -18.10 -9.57 11.48
N GLN A 56 -19.03 -9.43 10.53
CA GLN A 56 -20.17 -10.32 10.37
C GLN A 56 -19.85 -11.60 9.58
N VAL A 57 -18.69 -11.64 8.90
CA VAL A 57 -18.29 -12.80 8.10
C VAL A 57 -17.67 -13.85 9.01
N ARG A 58 -18.28 -15.04 9.03
CA ARG A 58 -17.76 -16.17 9.80
C ARG A 58 -16.59 -16.81 9.05
N ARG A 59 -15.49 -17.05 9.76
CA ARG A 59 -14.35 -17.83 9.26
C ARG A 59 -14.74 -19.27 8.94
N GLU A 60 -14.02 -19.86 7.99
CA GLU A 60 -14.10 -21.29 7.71
C GLU A 60 -13.81 -22.10 8.99
N SER A 61 -14.60 -23.14 9.23
CA SER A 61 -14.38 -24.08 10.35
C SER A 61 -13.12 -24.92 10.15
N THR A 62 -12.70 -25.05 8.89
CA THR A 62 -11.55 -25.84 8.47
C THR A 62 -10.35 -24.91 8.28
N PRO A 63 -9.14 -25.26 8.76
CA PRO A 63 -7.92 -24.50 8.54
C PRO A 63 -7.70 -24.20 7.06
N THR A 64 -7.93 -22.94 6.68
CA THR A 64 -7.94 -22.51 5.29
C THR A 64 -6.89 -21.43 5.09
N ILE A 65 -5.93 -21.71 4.22
CA ILE A 65 -4.85 -20.81 3.85
C ILE A 65 -5.28 -20.05 2.60
N PHE A 66 -5.08 -18.73 2.58
CA PHE A 66 -5.33 -17.94 1.39
C PHE A 66 -4.05 -17.31 0.85
N PHE A 67 -3.81 -17.50 -0.44
CA PHE A 67 -2.80 -16.81 -1.23
C PHE A 67 -3.48 -15.96 -2.29
N CYS A 68 -3.07 -14.70 -2.40
CA CYS A 68 -3.55 -13.76 -3.41
C CYS A 68 -2.38 -13.01 -4.04
N GLY A 69 -2.15 -13.21 -5.33
CA GLY A 69 -1.10 -12.52 -6.07
C GLY A 69 -0.88 -13.08 -7.48
N ARG A 70 -0.25 -12.27 -8.35
CA ARG A 70 0.10 -12.69 -9.71
C ARG A 70 1.02 -13.90 -9.70
N GLN A 71 0.91 -14.76 -10.72
CA GLN A 71 1.86 -15.85 -10.92
C GLN A 71 3.17 -15.31 -11.47
N GLU A 72 4.04 -14.90 -10.55
CA GLU A 72 5.43 -14.54 -10.80
C GLU A 72 6.30 -15.40 -9.87
N PRO A 73 7.42 -16.01 -10.33
CA PRO A 73 8.24 -16.88 -9.49
C PRO A 73 8.65 -16.22 -8.16
N ARG A 74 8.95 -14.92 -8.18
CA ARG A 74 9.30 -14.13 -6.99
C ARG A 74 8.20 -14.01 -5.94
N LYS A 75 6.93 -14.27 -6.27
CA LYS A 75 5.80 -14.25 -5.33
C LYS A 75 5.69 -15.52 -4.50
N GLY A 76 6.47 -16.56 -4.82
CA GLY A 76 6.67 -17.73 -3.97
C GLY A 76 5.49 -18.69 -3.88
N LEU A 77 4.54 -18.66 -4.84
CA LEU A 77 3.42 -19.61 -4.86
C LEU A 77 3.91 -21.07 -4.82
N GLU A 78 5.01 -21.39 -5.51
CA GLU A 78 5.63 -22.72 -5.48
C GLU A 78 6.08 -23.11 -4.07
N THR A 79 6.73 -22.21 -3.34
CA THR A 79 7.14 -22.45 -1.94
C THR A 79 5.93 -22.73 -1.05
N LEU A 80 4.81 -22.02 -1.25
CA LEU A 80 3.58 -22.30 -0.49
C LEU A 80 2.96 -23.64 -0.87
N LEU A 81 2.97 -24.00 -2.15
CA LEU A 81 2.47 -25.30 -2.59
C LEU A 81 3.34 -26.44 -2.03
N ASP A 82 4.67 -26.30 -2.03
CA ASP A 82 5.59 -27.25 -1.40
C ASP A 82 5.35 -27.33 0.13
N ALA A 83 5.14 -26.19 0.80
CA ALA A 83 4.81 -26.15 2.23
C ALA A 83 3.46 -26.83 2.53
N PHE A 84 2.50 -26.70 1.62
CA PHE A 84 1.16 -27.28 1.73
C PHE A 84 1.16 -28.80 1.63
N LEU A 85 2.11 -29.40 0.91
CA LEU A 85 2.30 -30.85 0.88
C LEU A 85 2.65 -31.43 2.25
N LEU A 86 3.28 -30.63 3.11
CA LEU A 86 3.68 -31.03 4.47
C LEU A 86 2.53 -30.89 5.48
N LEU A 87 1.42 -30.23 5.10
CA LEU A 87 0.30 -29.98 6.00
C LEU A 87 -0.70 -31.15 6.05
N PRO A 88 -1.29 -31.44 7.23
CA PRO A 88 -2.30 -32.48 7.39
C PRO A 88 -3.47 -32.38 6.41
N SER A 89 -4.12 -33.51 6.12
CA SER A 89 -5.18 -33.64 5.11
C SER A 89 -6.42 -32.75 5.33
N HIS A 90 -6.64 -32.23 6.54
CA HIS A 90 -7.76 -31.34 6.83
C HIS A 90 -7.52 -29.89 6.41
N TYR A 91 -6.30 -29.48 6.03
CA TYR A 91 -6.04 -28.12 5.54
C TYR A 91 -6.61 -27.92 4.14
N ARG A 92 -7.11 -26.70 3.88
CA ARG A 92 -7.50 -26.22 2.55
C ARG A 92 -6.61 -25.06 2.11
N LEU A 93 -6.38 -24.95 0.81
CA LEU A 93 -5.64 -23.85 0.21
C LEU A 93 -6.48 -23.17 -0.86
N TRP A 94 -6.64 -21.85 -0.73
CA TRP A 94 -7.24 -20.99 -1.73
C TRP A 94 -6.16 -20.23 -2.48
N VAL A 95 -6.11 -20.38 -3.80
CA VAL A 95 -5.11 -19.74 -4.66
C VAL A 95 -5.81 -18.78 -5.62
N ALA A 96 -5.80 -17.49 -5.29
CA ALA A 96 -6.16 -16.41 -6.20
C ALA A 96 -4.91 -15.94 -6.94
N SER A 97 -4.67 -16.55 -8.10
CA SER A 97 -3.49 -16.27 -8.91
C SER A 97 -3.78 -16.54 -10.39
N ASP A 98 -3.25 -15.67 -11.24
CA ASP A 98 -3.35 -15.74 -12.69
C ASP A 98 -1.95 -15.69 -13.33
N GLY A 99 -1.79 -16.35 -14.47
CA GLY A 99 -0.57 -16.27 -15.25
C GLY A 99 -0.24 -17.56 -16.00
N PRO A 100 0.75 -17.50 -16.91
CA PRO A 100 0.98 -18.51 -17.92
C PRO A 100 1.41 -19.87 -17.35
N ARG A 101 1.99 -19.91 -16.14
CA ARG A 101 2.41 -21.18 -15.51
C ARG A 101 1.41 -21.72 -14.48
N ILE A 102 0.24 -21.10 -14.31
CA ILE A 102 -0.77 -21.64 -13.38
C ILE A 102 -1.22 -23.04 -13.78
N ASP A 103 -1.40 -23.29 -15.08
CA ASP A 103 -1.82 -24.62 -15.55
C ASP A 103 -0.72 -25.67 -15.36
N GLU A 104 0.55 -25.28 -15.51
CA GLU A 104 1.71 -26.13 -15.20
C GLU A 104 1.73 -26.52 -13.71
N LEU A 105 1.60 -25.53 -12.82
CA LEU A 105 1.56 -25.76 -11.37
C LEU A 105 0.35 -26.59 -10.98
N ARG A 106 -0.84 -26.23 -11.46
CA ARG A 106 -2.06 -27.01 -11.23
C ARG A 106 -1.86 -28.46 -11.65
N SER A 107 -1.28 -28.71 -12.83
CA SER A 107 -1.02 -30.06 -13.33
C SER A 107 -0.03 -30.83 -12.45
N ARG A 108 1.05 -30.17 -11.98
CA ARG A 108 2.03 -30.78 -11.07
C ARG A 108 1.40 -31.23 -9.76
N TYR A 109 0.60 -30.36 -9.13
CA TYR A 109 -0.01 -30.62 -7.82
C TYR A 109 -1.33 -31.41 -7.90
N SER A 110 -1.90 -31.59 -9.10
CA SER A 110 -3.05 -32.47 -9.33
C SER A 110 -2.71 -33.96 -9.41
N ARG A 111 -1.41 -34.31 -9.49
CA ARG A 111 -0.96 -35.71 -9.61
C ARG A 111 -1.23 -36.54 -8.36
N GLU A 112 -1.35 -35.89 -7.21
CA GLU A 112 -1.71 -36.53 -5.95
C GLU A 112 -3.18 -36.22 -5.62
N PRO A 113 -4.13 -37.16 -5.82
CA PRO A 113 -5.56 -36.88 -5.69
C PRO A 113 -5.96 -36.28 -4.34
N ASN A 114 -5.29 -36.72 -3.27
CA ASN A 114 -5.51 -36.24 -1.90
C ASN A 114 -5.02 -34.80 -1.68
N VAL A 115 -4.07 -34.32 -2.48
CA VAL A 115 -3.60 -32.92 -2.44
C VAL A 115 -4.50 -32.07 -3.34
N ALA A 116 -4.79 -32.56 -4.55
CA ALA A 116 -5.60 -31.88 -5.55
C ALA A 116 -6.97 -31.45 -4.99
N ALA A 117 -7.65 -32.35 -4.26
CA ALA A 117 -8.96 -32.07 -3.67
C ALA A 117 -8.97 -30.96 -2.61
N ARG A 118 -7.79 -30.57 -2.10
CA ARG A 118 -7.65 -29.57 -1.03
C ARG A 118 -7.25 -28.18 -1.53
N ILE A 119 -6.91 -28.04 -2.82
CA ILE A 119 -6.49 -26.77 -3.43
C ILE A 119 -7.62 -26.23 -4.33
N GLU A 120 -8.15 -25.07 -3.96
CA GLU A 120 -9.13 -24.32 -4.75
C GLU A 120 -8.38 -23.26 -5.57
N TRP A 121 -8.27 -23.50 -6.87
CA TRP A 121 -7.67 -22.55 -7.82
C TRP A 121 -8.70 -21.54 -8.28
N LEU A 122 -8.69 -20.34 -7.68
CA LEU A 122 -9.68 -19.30 -7.91
C LEU A 122 -9.42 -18.47 -9.18
N GLY A 123 -8.19 -18.50 -9.70
CA GLY A 123 -7.79 -17.65 -10.82
C GLY A 123 -7.73 -16.17 -10.43
N GLN A 124 -8.02 -15.29 -11.40
CA GLN A 124 -8.24 -13.88 -11.12
C GLN A 124 -9.64 -13.69 -10.53
N ILE A 125 -9.71 -13.13 -9.32
CA ILE A 125 -10.97 -12.87 -8.62
C ILE A 125 -11.27 -11.37 -8.54
N PRO A 126 -12.55 -10.97 -8.53
CA PRO A 126 -12.92 -9.58 -8.30
C PRO A 126 -12.62 -9.17 -6.85
N GLU A 127 -12.49 -7.85 -6.62
CA GLU A 127 -12.15 -7.30 -5.30
C GLU A 127 -13.11 -7.76 -4.21
N ARG A 128 -14.42 -7.83 -4.50
CA ARG A 128 -15.44 -8.33 -3.57
C ARG A 128 -15.12 -9.73 -3.05
N ASP A 129 -14.67 -10.62 -3.92
CA ASP A 129 -14.37 -12.00 -3.56
C ASP A 129 -13.05 -12.07 -2.78
N LYS A 130 -12.06 -11.24 -3.12
CA LYS A 130 -10.83 -11.11 -2.32
C LYS A 130 -11.15 -10.67 -0.89
N LEU A 131 -12.01 -9.65 -0.72
CA LEU A 131 -12.43 -9.18 0.60
C LEU A 131 -13.15 -10.27 1.41
N ASP A 132 -14.05 -11.04 0.77
CA ASP A 132 -14.73 -12.17 1.40
C ASP A 132 -13.75 -13.29 1.79
N ARG A 133 -12.82 -13.66 0.91
CA ARG A 133 -11.82 -14.70 1.17
C ARG A 133 -10.83 -14.30 2.26
N LEU A 134 -10.37 -13.05 2.29
CA LEU A 134 -9.54 -12.52 3.38
C LEU A 134 -10.26 -12.61 4.72
N ALA A 135 -11.55 -12.26 4.78
CA ALA A 135 -12.32 -12.32 6.03
C ALA A 135 -12.63 -13.76 6.48
N ARG A 136 -12.73 -14.71 5.55
CA ARG A 136 -13.08 -16.11 5.83
C ARG A 136 -11.90 -17.02 6.13
N CYS A 137 -10.73 -16.77 5.55
CA CYS A 137 -9.60 -17.68 5.71
C CYS A 137 -9.08 -17.67 7.16
N SER A 138 -8.38 -18.74 7.52
CA SER A 138 -7.77 -18.89 8.85
C SER A 138 -6.43 -18.15 8.92
N VAL A 139 -5.73 -18.07 7.79
CA VAL A 139 -4.42 -17.41 7.67
C VAL A 139 -4.20 -16.95 6.23
N PHE A 140 -3.64 -15.75 6.07
CA PHE A 140 -3.15 -15.25 4.80
C PHE A 140 -1.66 -15.54 4.67
N SER A 141 -1.23 -16.08 3.54
CA SER A 141 0.16 -16.44 3.28
C SER A 141 0.75 -15.61 2.13
N ALA A 142 1.87 -14.96 2.40
CA ALA A 142 2.63 -14.18 1.43
C ALA A 142 4.11 -14.65 1.36
N PRO A 143 4.39 -15.75 0.66
CA PRO A 143 5.69 -16.43 0.64
C PRO A 143 6.69 -15.81 -0.36
N SER A 144 6.59 -14.51 -0.68
CA SER A 144 7.45 -13.87 -1.70
C SER A 144 8.94 -14.10 -1.44
N LEU A 145 9.71 -14.40 -2.48
CA LEU A 145 11.14 -14.64 -2.39
C LEU A 145 11.94 -13.34 -2.23
N HIS A 146 11.52 -12.28 -2.93
CA HIS A 146 12.14 -10.96 -2.92
C HIS A 146 11.29 -9.94 -3.71
N GLY A 147 11.74 -8.68 -3.76
CA GLY A 147 11.23 -7.67 -4.70
C GLY A 147 9.86 -7.10 -4.36
N GLU A 148 9.44 -7.21 -3.09
CA GLU A 148 8.26 -6.53 -2.58
C GLU A 148 8.65 -5.16 -2.04
N SER A 149 7.91 -4.12 -2.42
CA SER A 149 8.27 -2.75 -2.02
C SER A 149 7.82 -2.41 -0.59
N PHE A 150 6.59 -2.77 -0.24
CA PHE A 150 5.97 -2.36 1.04
C PHE A 150 5.04 -3.43 1.66
N GLY A 151 4.43 -4.31 0.85
CA GLY A 151 3.56 -5.36 1.39
C GLY A 151 2.13 -4.90 1.69
N LEU A 152 1.51 -4.13 0.80
CA LEU A 152 0.09 -3.74 0.92
C LEU A 152 -0.83 -4.94 1.16
N VAL A 153 -0.59 -6.07 0.48
CA VAL A 153 -1.36 -7.31 0.67
C VAL A 153 -1.34 -7.83 2.12
N LEU A 154 -0.30 -7.51 2.89
CA LEU A 154 -0.23 -7.87 4.30
C LEU A 154 -1.14 -6.95 5.12
N LEU A 155 -1.15 -5.64 4.84
CA LEU A 155 -2.06 -4.68 5.47
C LEU A 155 -3.53 -4.98 5.14
N GLU A 156 -3.82 -5.41 3.91
CA GLU A 156 -5.16 -5.86 3.52
C GLU A 156 -5.64 -7.03 4.38
N ALA A 157 -4.78 -8.03 4.60
CA ALA A 157 -5.09 -9.16 5.47
C ALA A 157 -5.21 -8.76 6.95
N MET A 158 -4.32 -7.89 7.43
CA MET A 158 -4.37 -7.33 8.78
C MET A 158 -5.67 -6.53 9.02
N ALA A 159 -6.08 -5.70 8.07
CA ALA A 159 -7.33 -4.93 8.13
C ALA A 159 -8.57 -5.84 8.06
N ALA A 160 -8.49 -6.96 7.34
CA ALA A 160 -9.48 -8.03 7.40
C ALA A 160 -9.45 -8.85 8.71
N ARG A 161 -8.61 -8.44 9.67
CA ARG A 161 -8.35 -9.09 10.96
C ARG A 161 -7.84 -10.52 10.82
N THR A 162 -7.16 -10.86 9.74
CA THR A 162 -6.68 -12.22 9.45
C THR A 162 -5.21 -12.37 9.79
N PRO A 163 -4.80 -13.46 10.49
CA PRO A 163 -3.39 -13.72 10.77
C PRO A 163 -2.56 -13.77 9.49
N VAL A 164 -1.35 -13.22 9.53
CA VAL A 164 -0.42 -13.17 8.40
C VAL A 164 0.80 -14.04 8.68
N VAL A 165 1.14 -14.90 7.71
CA VAL A 165 2.45 -15.58 7.63
C VAL A 165 3.11 -15.13 6.33
N ALA A 166 4.30 -14.55 6.41
CA ALA A 166 4.99 -13.99 5.25
C ALA A 166 6.48 -14.30 5.26
N SER A 167 7.13 -14.16 4.11
CA SER A 167 8.60 -14.27 4.04
C SER A 167 9.31 -13.12 4.75
N ASP A 168 10.47 -13.40 5.32
CA ASP A 168 11.30 -12.44 6.05
C ASP A 168 12.17 -11.57 5.10
N ILE A 169 11.50 -10.78 4.27
CA ILE A 169 12.11 -9.91 3.24
C ILE A 169 11.93 -8.42 3.59
N ASP A 170 12.86 -7.57 3.13
CA ASP A 170 12.91 -6.14 3.47
C ASP A 170 11.58 -5.40 3.28
N GLY A 171 10.89 -5.68 2.17
CA GLY A 171 9.59 -5.08 1.87
C GLY A 171 8.55 -5.37 2.94
N TYR A 172 8.51 -6.60 3.44
CA TYR A 172 7.53 -7.06 4.42
C TYR A 172 7.88 -6.67 5.86
N ARG A 173 9.18 -6.57 6.20
CA ARG A 173 9.63 -6.05 7.50
C ARG A 173 9.17 -4.61 7.79
N ASN A 174 8.84 -3.84 6.75
CA ASN A 174 8.26 -2.51 6.91
C ASN A 174 6.85 -2.53 7.50
N VAL A 175 6.12 -3.63 7.34
CA VAL A 175 4.73 -3.79 7.81
C VAL A 175 4.67 -4.75 9.00
N VAL A 176 5.39 -5.86 8.90
CA VAL A 176 5.35 -6.95 9.88
C VAL A 176 6.48 -6.84 10.88
N THR A 177 6.13 -6.84 12.15
CA THR A 177 7.04 -7.13 13.27
C THR A 177 6.78 -8.57 13.70
N ASN A 178 7.79 -9.43 13.53
CA ASN A 178 7.67 -10.87 13.77
C ASN A 178 7.15 -11.16 15.19
N ASP A 179 6.21 -12.10 15.28
CA ASP A 179 5.53 -12.52 16.51
C ASP A 179 4.67 -11.43 17.19
N VAL A 180 4.57 -10.22 16.62
CA VAL A 180 3.73 -9.14 17.15
C VAL A 180 2.45 -9.00 16.34
N ASN A 181 2.58 -8.80 15.03
CA ASN A 181 1.45 -8.56 14.13
C ASN A 181 1.42 -9.51 12.92
N GLY A 182 2.39 -10.42 12.82
CA GLY A 182 2.48 -11.50 11.85
C GLY A 182 3.68 -12.40 12.14
N ILE A 183 3.78 -13.52 11.43
CA ILE A 183 4.96 -14.40 11.49
C ILE A 183 5.79 -14.21 10.23
N LEU A 184 7.10 -14.02 10.41
CA LEU A 184 8.09 -13.98 9.34
C LEU A 184 8.89 -15.28 9.31
N VAL A 185 9.01 -15.88 8.12
CA VAL A 185 9.77 -17.11 7.88
C VAL A 185 10.87 -16.88 6.83
N PRO A 186 11.99 -17.63 6.85
CA PRO A 186 13.00 -17.52 5.80
C PRO A 186 12.40 -17.67 4.39
N ALA A 187 12.77 -16.79 3.47
CA ALA A 187 12.26 -16.82 2.10
C ALA A 187 12.65 -18.12 1.39
N GLY A 188 11.69 -18.77 0.75
CA GLY A 188 11.92 -20.04 0.03
C GLY A 188 11.95 -21.29 0.92
N ASP A 189 11.81 -21.16 2.24
CA ASP A 189 11.79 -22.31 3.17
C ASP A 189 10.36 -22.85 3.35
N ALA A 190 10.03 -23.88 2.59
CA ALA A 190 8.73 -24.54 2.64
C ALA A 190 8.46 -25.22 4.01
N ALA A 191 9.49 -25.74 4.68
CA ALA A 191 9.34 -26.41 5.97
C ALA A 191 9.02 -25.39 7.08
N ALA A 192 9.78 -24.29 7.14
CA ALA A 192 9.51 -23.19 8.06
C ALA A 192 8.13 -22.57 7.82
N LEU A 193 7.76 -22.37 6.54
CA LEU A 193 6.43 -21.88 6.18
C LEU A 193 5.32 -22.82 6.66
N SER A 194 5.46 -24.13 6.45
CA SER A 194 4.47 -25.13 6.91
C SER A 194 4.32 -25.14 8.43
N GLN A 195 5.44 -25.06 9.16
CA GLN A 195 5.44 -24.99 10.63
C GLN A 195 4.74 -23.73 11.13
N ALA A 196 5.05 -22.56 10.54
CA ALA A 196 4.42 -21.29 10.89
C ALA A 196 2.91 -21.29 10.61
N LEU A 197 2.50 -21.80 9.43
CA LEU A 197 1.09 -21.95 9.08
C LEU A 197 0.36 -22.83 10.10
N THR A 198 0.97 -23.96 10.49
CA THR A 198 0.42 -24.86 11.50
C THR A 198 0.31 -24.20 12.87
N ALA A 199 1.34 -23.48 13.32
CA ALA A 199 1.34 -22.80 14.62
C ALA A 199 0.21 -21.76 14.68
N VAL A 200 0.06 -20.94 13.64
CA VAL A 200 -0.95 -19.88 13.57
C VAL A 200 -2.38 -20.43 13.53
N THR A 201 -2.62 -21.56 12.87
CA THR A 201 -3.97 -22.14 12.77
C THR A 201 -4.35 -23.02 13.96
N THR A 202 -3.39 -23.50 14.75
CA THR A 202 -3.65 -24.40 15.89
C THR A 202 -3.57 -23.70 17.25
N ASP A 203 -2.70 -22.69 17.40
CA ASP A 203 -2.61 -21.89 18.62
C ASP A 203 -3.55 -20.67 18.52
N THR A 204 -4.72 -20.79 19.17
CA THR A 204 -5.73 -19.72 19.20
C THR A 204 -5.22 -18.45 19.88
N LYS A 205 -4.33 -18.56 20.90
CA LYS A 205 -3.80 -17.38 21.60
C LYS A 205 -2.81 -16.65 20.71
N LEU A 206 -1.94 -17.38 20.01
CA LEU A 206 -1.06 -16.82 19.01
C LEU A 206 -1.87 -16.10 17.93
N ALA A 207 -2.85 -16.78 17.33
CA ALA A 207 -3.70 -16.20 16.29
C ALA A 207 -4.37 -14.90 16.76
N GLN A 208 -4.98 -14.89 17.95
CA GLN A 208 -5.63 -13.69 18.51
C GLN A 208 -4.65 -12.54 18.70
N ARG A 209 -3.45 -12.82 19.23
CA ARG A 209 -2.41 -11.80 19.41
C ARG A 209 -1.98 -11.19 18.07
N LEU A 210 -1.70 -12.02 17.06
CA LEU A 210 -1.32 -11.56 15.73
C LEU A 210 -2.43 -10.73 15.08
N VAL A 211 -3.69 -11.11 15.27
CA VAL A 211 -4.85 -10.35 14.77
C VAL A 211 -4.94 -8.98 15.43
N LEU A 212 -4.78 -8.89 16.76
CA LEU A 212 -4.82 -7.60 17.46
C LEU A 212 -3.67 -6.69 17.05
N GLY A 213 -2.44 -7.23 16.98
CA GLY A 213 -1.28 -6.47 16.50
C GLY A 213 -1.41 -6.07 15.03
N GLY A 214 -2.00 -6.93 14.18
CA GLY A 214 -2.29 -6.63 12.79
C GLY A 214 -3.31 -5.51 12.63
N ASP A 215 -4.42 -5.58 13.36
CA ASP A 215 -5.47 -4.56 13.37
C ASP A 215 -4.89 -3.20 13.77
N GLU A 216 -4.11 -3.15 14.85
CA GLU A 216 -3.42 -1.92 15.27
C GLU A 216 -2.46 -1.40 14.18
N ARG A 217 -1.69 -2.30 13.54
CA ARG A 217 -0.77 -1.93 12.46
C ARG A 217 -1.51 -1.35 11.25
N ALA A 218 -2.63 -1.95 10.86
CA ALA A 218 -3.46 -1.45 9.77
C ALA A 218 -4.02 -0.06 10.07
N GLU A 219 -4.48 0.18 11.30
CA GLU A 219 -4.96 1.50 11.74
C GLU A 219 -3.85 2.56 11.77
N GLN A 220 -2.64 2.19 12.21
CA GLN A 220 -1.45 3.05 12.16
C GLN A 220 -1.07 3.44 10.72
N MET A 221 -1.33 2.56 9.75
CA MET A 221 -1.06 2.75 8.32
C MET A 221 -2.32 3.04 7.52
N SER A 222 -3.37 3.58 8.16
CA SER A 222 -4.62 3.89 7.47
C SER A 222 -4.49 5.07 6.52
N MET A 223 -5.28 5.06 5.45
CA MET A 223 -5.43 6.20 4.53
C MET A 223 -5.86 7.46 5.26
N HIS A 224 -6.64 7.35 6.33
CA HIS A 224 -7.03 8.49 7.16
C HIS A 224 -5.81 9.16 7.82
N LYS A 225 -4.95 8.39 8.50
CA LYS A 225 -3.73 8.94 9.12
C LYS A 225 -2.76 9.50 8.08
N LEU A 226 -2.60 8.80 6.95
CA LEU A 226 -1.76 9.28 5.86
C LEU A 226 -2.27 10.62 5.30
N ALA A 227 -3.58 10.72 5.03
CA ALA A 227 -4.19 11.95 4.53
C ALA A 227 -4.06 13.11 5.53
N SER A 228 -4.29 12.87 6.82
CA SER A 228 -4.09 13.87 7.88
C SER A 228 -2.65 14.40 7.89
N ARG A 229 -1.67 13.51 7.76
CA ARG A 229 -0.25 13.91 7.70
C ARG A 229 0.08 14.73 6.45
N TYR A 230 -0.46 14.37 5.29
CA TYR A 230 -0.30 15.20 4.08
C TYR A 230 -0.96 16.57 4.22
N ILE A 231 -2.13 16.65 4.85
CA ILE A 231 -2.80 17.94 5.11
C ILE A 231 -1.96 18.83 6.02
N GLU A 232 -1.32 18.29 7.06
CA GLU A 232 -0.37 19.03 7.91
C GLU A 232 0.82 19.54 7.09
N ILE A 233 1.45 18.68 6.30
CA ILE A 233 2.57 19.06 5.43
C ILE A 233 2.17 20.21 4.50
N TYR A 234 1.00 20.14 3.86
CA TYR A 234 0.52 21.21 2.99
C TYR A 234 0.29 22.52 3.76
N ARG A 235 -0.22 22.46 5.00
CA ARG A 235 -0.36 23.66 5.84
C ARG A 235 0.99 24.25 6.20
N ASP A 236 1.96 23.43 6.59
CA ASP A 236 3.31 23.88 6.96
C ASP A 236 4.00 24.59 5.79
N VAL A 237 3.86 24.04 4.57
CA VAL A 237 4.37 24.66 3.34
C VAL A 237 3.68 26.00 3.07
N LEU A 238 2.35 26.08 3.16
CA LEU A 238 1.61 27.34 2.95
C LEU A 238 1.94 28.43 3.99
N ILE A 239 2.19 28.03 5.24
CA ILE A 239 2.63 28.97 6.29
C ILE A 239 4.05 29.47 5.98
N ALA A 240 4.96 28.58 5.61
CA ALA A 240 6.32 28.97 5.24
C ALA A 240 6.33 29.92 4.02
N GLU A 241 5.43 29.72 3.05
CA GLU A 241 5.26 30.63 1.92
C GLU A 241 4.72 32.00 2.38
N ALA A 242 3.69 32.02 3.23
CA ALA A 242 3.09 33.25 3.73
C ALA A 242 4.05 34.09 4.59
N GLU A 243 5.00 33.44 5.26
CA GLU A 243 6.06 34.07 6.05
C GLU A 243 7.33 34.37 5.21
N GLU A 244 7.25 34.25 3.88
CA GLU A 244 8.35 34.48 2.94
C GLU A 244 9.60 33.63 3.20
N ARG A 245 9.45 32.52 3.94
CA ARG A 245 10.54 31.56 4.22
C ARG A 245 10.82 30.64 3.02
N ILE A 246 9.82 30.43 2.17
CA ILE A 246 9.93 29.74 0.88
C ILE A 246 9.20 30.56 -0.18
N HIS A 247 9.59 30.40 -1.46
CA HIS A 247 8.98 31.12 -2.57
C HIS A 247 8.47 30.13 -3.64
N ILE A 248 7.16 30.08 -3.83
CA ILE A 248 6.53 29.18 -4.80
C ILE A 248 6.33 29.94 -6.12
N GLU A 249 7.26 29.77 -7.08
CA GLU A 249 7.05 30.22 -8.46
C GLU A 249 6.27 29.13 -9.23
N PRO A 250 5.05 29.38 -9.72
CA PRO A 250 4.39 28.42 -10.59
C PRO A 250 5.27 28.17 -11.83
N SER A 251 5.50 26.90 -12.18
CA SER A 251 6.36 26.57 -13.32
C SER A 251 5.86 27.26 -14.60
N ALA A 252 6.74 27.55 -15.56
CA ALA A 252 6.34 28.14 -16.84
C ALA A 252 5.25 27.32 -17.55
N PHE A 253 5.22 26.00 -17.31
CA PHE A 253 4.16 25.11 -17.80
C PHE A 253 2.83 25.33 -17.09
N VAL A 254 2.82 25.48 -15.75
CA VAL A 254 1.62 25.80 -14.97
C VAL A 254 1.10 27.19 -15.32
N ARG A 255 1.97 28.19 -15.42
CA ARG A 255 1.62 29.53 -15.93
C ARG A 255 1.04 29.48 -17.33
N TYR A 256 1.65 28.72 -18.23
CA TYR A 256 1.12 28.49 -19.58
C TYR A 256 -0.24 27.79 -19.58
N PHE A 257 -0.46 26.81 -18.68
CA PHE A 257 -1.72 26.10 -18.55
C PHE A 257 -2.83 27.00 -17.99
N GLU A 258 -2.54 27.77 -16.94
CA GLU A 258 -3.45 28.77 -16.36
C GLU A 258 -3.80 29.87 -17.36
N ASP A 259 -2.81 30.44 -18.06
CA ASP A 259 -3.04 31.55 -19.00
C ASP A 259 -3.71 31.12 -20.31
N ARG A 260 -3.52 29.86 -20.76
CA ARG A 260 -3.88 29.45 -22.12
C ARG A 260 -4.99 28.41 -22.22
N LEU A 261 -5.21 27.56 -21.21
CA LEU A 261 -6.30 26.58 -21.22
C LEU A 261 -7.55 27.09 -20.50
N LEU A 262 -7.41 27.72 -19.32
CA LEU A 262 -8.58 28.25 -18.59
C LEU A 262 -9.24 29.45 -19.30
N ARG A 263 -8.52 30.14 -20.19
CA ARG A 263 -9.00 31.35 -20.88
C ARG A 263 -9.39 31.14 -22.35
N ARG A 264 -9.43 29.90 -22.87
CA ARG A 264 -9.83 29.63 -24.27
C ARG A 264 -11.19 28.94 -24.39
N PRO A 265 -12.19 29.57 -25.03
CA PRO A 265 -13.51 28.99 -25.28
C PRO A 265 -13.54 27.88 -26.36
N ARG A 266 -12.40 27.27 -26.72
CA ARG A 266 -12.27 26.35 -27.87
C ARG A 266 -11.98 24.88 -27.53
N LEU A 267 -11.85 24.52 -26.25
CA LEU A 267 -11.74 23.12 -25.81
C LEU A 267 -13.07 22.48 -25.40
N ALA A 268 -14.19 23.10 -25.77
CA ALA A 268 -15.57 22.58 -25.63
C ALA A 268 -15.88 21.35 -26.52
N LYS A 269 -14.90 20.47 -26.79
CA LYS A 269 -15.07 19.23 -27.58
C LYS A 269 -14.45 17.98 -26.97
N LEU A 270 -13.73 18.09 -25.86
CA LEU A 270 -13.40 16.94 -25.01
C LEU A 270 -14.45 16.89 -23.92
N SER A 271 -15.18 15.76 -23.84
CA SER A 271 -16.25 15.45 -22.87
C SER A 271 -16.48 16.57 -21.85
N GLN A 272 -17.40 17.46 -22.19
CA GLN A 272 -17.75 18.67 -21.44
C GLN A 272 -17.87 18.33 -19.94
N THR A 273 -18.44 17.18 -19.61
CA THR A 273 -18.57 16.66 -18.24
C THR A 273 -17.25 16.40 -17.52
N VAL A 274 -16.22 15.82 -18.16
CA VAL A 274 -14.94 15.49 -17.51
C VAL A 274 -14.08 16.74 -17.33
N VAL A 275 -14.04 17.60 -18.35
CA VAL A 275 -13.32 18.87 -18.27
C VAL A 275 -13.99 19.80 -17.27
N ASP A 276 -15.32 19.90 -17.27
CA ASP A 276 -16.05 20.74 -16.33
C ASP A 276 -15.92 20.18 -14.91
N THR A 277 -16.08 18.86 -14.68
CA THR A 277 -15.93 18.28 -13.33
C THR A 277 -14.52 18.47 -12.78
N VAL A 278 -13.48 18.23 -13.58
CA VAL A 278 -12.09 18.40 -13.14
C VAL A 278 -11.75 19.88 -12.96
N THR A 279 -12.21 20.75 -13.84
CA THR A 279 -11.94 22.20 -13.76
C THR A 279 -12.72 22.84 -12.61
N GLU A 280 -13.97 22.45 -12.39
CA GLU A 280 -14.82 22.88 -11.28
C GLU A 280 -14.24 22.35 -9.96
N THR A 281 -13.89 21.06 -9.86
CA THR A 281 -13.28 20.50 -8.64
C THR A 281 -11.94 21.17 -8.32
N VAL A 282 -11.09 21.41 -9.33
CA VAL A 282 -9.79 22.07 -9.13
C VAL A 282 -9.98 23.55 -8.80
N ASN A 283 -10.85 24.27 -9.49
CA ASN A 283 -11.11 25.68 -9.19
C ASN A 283 -11.78 25.87 -7.83
N ASP A 284 -12.72 25.02 -7.46
CA ASP A 284 -13.39 25.06 -6.16
C ASP A 284 -12.39 24.74 -5.05
N THR A 285 -11.52 23.74 -5.26
CA THR A 285 -10.46 23.41 -4.31
C THR A 285 -9.45 24.56 -4.18
N MET A 286 -9.01 25.14 -5.30
CA MET A 286 -8.05 26.25 -5.29
C MET A 286 -8.65 27.55 -4.72
N THR A 287 -9.93 27.82 -4.98
CA THR A 287 -10.65 28.98 -4.43
C THR A 287 -10.88 28.78 -2.94
N ALA A 288 -11.32 27.60 -2.51
CA ALA A 288 -11.46 27.26 -1.09
C ALA A 288 -10.12 27.32 -0.34
N LEU A 289 -9.02 26.91 -0.98
CA LEU A 289 -7.68 27.02 -0.40
C LEU A 289 -7.21 28.47 -0.30
N ARG A 290 -7.49 29.31 -1.31
CA ARG A 290 -7.16 30.74 -1.29
C ARG A 290 -7.98 31.50 -0.25
N ASP A 291 -9.29 31.28 -0.20
CA ASP A 291 -10.17 31.92 0.79
C ASP A 291 -9.81 31.49 2.20
N LYS A 292 -9.49 30.20 2.40
CA LYS A 292 -9.06 29.70 3.71
C LYS A 292 -7.67 30.22 4.10
N SER A 293 -6.77 30.36 3.13
CA SER A 293 -5.46 31.01 3.33
C SER A 293 -5.63 32.48 3.73
N GLN A 294 -6.52 33.21 3.07
CA GLN A 294 -6.81 34.61 3.40
C GLN A 294 -7.46 34.75 4.78
N GLN A 295 -8.46 33.92 5.11
CA GLN A 295 -9.08 33.90 6.45
C GLN A 295 -8.09 33.52 7.56
N LEU A 296 -7.15 32.60 7.28
CA LEU A 296 -6.08 32.26 8.20
C LEU A 296 -5.10 33.43 8.39
N ARG A 297 -4.73 34.12 7.31
CA ARG A 297 -3.90 35.33 7.39
C ARG A 297 -4.56 36.40 8.25
N GLU A 298 -5.84 36.68 8.04
CA GLU A 298 -6.61 37.68 8.81
C GLU A 298 -6.74 37.30 10.30
N ARG A 299 -6.94 36.02 10.62
CA ARG A 299 -6.99 35.53 12.01
C ARG A 299 -5.64 35.60 12.71
N VAL A 300 -4.56 35.22 12.04
CA VAL A 300 -3.20 35.29 12.60
C VAL A 300 -2.78 36.74 12.86
N THR A 301 -3.14 37.67 11.97
CA THR A 301 -2.90 39.11 12.21
C THR A 301 -3.71 39.63 13.40
N LYS A 302 -4.98 39.22 13.54
CA LYS A 302 -5.84 39.65 14.63
C LYS A 302 -5.38 39.11 16.00
N ASP A 303 -4.96 37.86 16.07
CA ASP A 303 -4.41 37.25 17.30
C ASP A 303 -3.06 37.87 17.72
N ARG A 304 -2.34 38.52 16.79
CA ARG A 304 -1.10 39.25 17.07
C ARG A 304 -1.38 40.64 17.65
N ASP A 305 -2.35 41.34 17.09
CA ASP A 305 -2.75 42.69 17.55
C ASP A 305 -3.49 42.67 18.90
N GLU A 306 -4.14 41.55 19.28
CA GLU A 306 -4.78 41.38 20.59
C GLU A 306 -3.79 40.98 21.72
N ARG A 307 -2.51 40.71 21.40
CA ARG A 307 -1.46 40.33 22.35
C ARG A 307 -0.40 41.43 22.59
N GLU A 308 -0.49 42.55 21.89
CA GLU A 308 0.28 43.79 22.14
C GLU A 308 -0.54 44.79 22.97
#